data_AF-B3MCH7-F1
#
_entry.id   AF-B3MCH7-F1
#
_cell.length_a   1.000
_cell.length_b   1.000
_cell.length_c   1.000
_cell.angle_alpha   90.00
_cell.angle_beta   90.00
_cell.angle_gamma   90.00
#
_symmetry.space_group_name_H-M   'P 1'
#
loop_
_entity.id
_entity.type
_entity.pdbx_description
1 polymer ?
#
loop_
_entity_poly.entity_id
_entity_poly.type
_entity_poly.pdbx_seq_one_letter_code
_entity_poly.pdbx_strand_id
1 'polypeptide(L)'
;MYELHSCLRSVFFATVIPGTIVLSWLTGLVGLRSLQTCLVIFFLIFVLLPLIFRYSVTMQRGILFLPFIKYPKGLDLTRPENIGLYATRNFYITVKEHDTDKDGVNLGVWHVLPRHAVRRFRRELLVEAEVEQDLAPDEPSPESDQQLRELSSAIRSEFPSVLPENKQLFYERLLRMPGGTIVLYLHGNTASRGSGHRSEVYKLLRNLNYHVFTFDYRGFGDSDPVPPTEEGVVRDALMVFEYIANITSNPIFVWGHSLGTGVATHLCAKLADLRERGPRGVILESPFTNIRDEIRLHPFARLFKNLPWFDFTISRPMYNNNLRFESDMHVREFRQPIMIIHSEDDVVVPFQLGYRLYRIALDSRDRAWGPVEFHRFSAIHSYGHKYLCRAPELPGLIRQFAESYRDAVY
;
A
#
# COMPACT_ATOMS: atom_id res chain seq x y z
N MET A 1 -13.82 4.03 -43.51
CA MET A 1 -13.78 2.63 -43.00
C MET A 1 -14.26 2.49 -41.56
N TYR A 2 -13.92 3.40 -40.63
CA TYR A 2 -14.33 3.32 -39.21
C TYR A 2 -15.86 3.39 -39.01
N GLU A 3 -16.55 4.27 -39.74
CA GLU A 3 -18.01 4.41 -39.64
C GLU A 3 -18.79 3.21 -40.16
N LEU A 4 -18.32 2.59 -41.25
CA LEU A 4 -18.94 1.39 -41.81
C LEU A 4 -18.81 0.21 -40.85
N HIS A 5 -17.67 0.07 -40.17
CA HIS A 5 -17.45 -0.98 -39.18
C HIS A 5 -18.32 -0.77 -37.92
N SER A 6 -18.46 0.48 -37.47
CA SER A 6 -19.36 0.82 -36.36
C SER A 6 -20.82 0.59 -36.72
N CYS A 7 -21.25 0.95 -37.93
CA CYS A 7 -22.59 0.72 -38.43
C CYS A 7 -22.91 -0.78 -38.56
N LEU A 8 -22.04 -1.55 -39.20
CA LEU A 8 -22.19 -3.00 -39.35
C LEU A 8 -22.22 -3.71 -37.99
N ARG A 9 -21.39 -3.28 -37.05
CA ARG A 9 -21.38 -3.79 -35.68
C ARG A 9 -22.70 -3.47 -34.97
N SER A 10 -23.19 -2.24 -35.07
CA SER A 10 -24.50 -1.86 -34.51
C SER A 10 -25.65 -2.64 -35.12
N VAL A 11 -25.68 -2.84 -36.44
CA VAL A 11 -26.68 -3.66 -37.13
C VAL A 11 -26.59 -5.11 -36.69
N PHE A 12 -25.39 -5.68 -36.56
CA PHE A 12 -25.18 -7.04 -36.09
C PHE A 12 -25.69 -7.23 -34.65
N PHE A 13 -25.32 -6.35 -33.71
CA PHE A 13 -25.82 -6.41 -32.34
C PHE A 13 -27.33 -6.16 -32.24
N ALA A 14 -27.90 -5.33 -33.13
CA ALA A 14 -29.33 -5.02 -33.15
C ALA A 14 -30.20 -6.08 -33.81
N THR A 15 -29.66 -6.93 -34.71
CA THR A 15 -30.45 -7.91 -35.47
C THR A 15 -30.10 -9.35 -35.14
N VAL A 16 -28.81 -9.68 -35.02
CA VAL A 16 -28.36 -11.07 -34.82
C VAL A 16 -28.58 -11.54 -33.39
N ILE A 17 -28.30 -10.72 -32.37
CA ILE A 17 -28.51 -11.13 -30.97
C ILE A 17 -30.01 -11.31 -30.64
N PRO A 18 -30.90 -10.37 -30.99
CA PRO A 18 -32.33 -10.60 -30.81
C PRO A 18 -32.81 -11.78 -31.66
N GLY A 19 -32.32 -11.91 -32.90
CA GLY A 19 -32.64 -13.01 -33.81
C GLY A 19 -32.22 -14.38 -33.29
N THR A 20 -31.05 -14.53 -32.67
CA THR A 20 -30.57 -15.79 -32.08
C THR A 20 -31.33 -16.15 -30.81
N ILE A 21 -31.73 -15.16 -30.00
CA ILE A 21 -32.60 -15.38 -28.83
C ILE A 21 -33.98 -15.87 -29.28
N VAL A 22 -34.57 -15.23 -30.30
CA VAL A 22 -35.86 -15.63 -30.88
C VAL A 22 -35.76 -17.01 -31.54
N LEU A 23 -34.73 -17.28 -32.34
CA LEU A 23 -34.51 -18.60 -32.94
C LEU A 23 -34.29 -19.69 -31.89
N SER A 24 -33.54 -19.41 -30.82
CA SER A 24 -33.28 -20.38 -29.74
C SER A 24 -34.53 -20.65 -28.90
N TRP A 25 -35.43 -19.67 -28.77
CA TRP A 25 -36.75 -19.86 -28.17
C TRP A 25 -37.69 -20.66 -29.08
N LEU A 26 -37.74 -20.33 -30.38
CA LEU A 26 -38.58 -21.03 -31.38
C LEU A 26 -38.15 -22.49 -31.61
N THR A 27 -36.85 -22.79 -31.48
CA THR A 27 -36.30 -24.15 -31.64
C THR A 27 -36.34 -24.97 -30.34
N GLY A 28 -36.81 -24.39 -29.22
CA GLY A 28 -36.84 -25.05 -27.91
C GLY A 28 -35.46 -25.24 -27.25
N LEU A 29 -34.39 -24.71 -27.87
CA LEU A 29 -33.02 -24.69 -27.34
C LEU A 29 -32.92 -23.89 -26.03
N VAL A 30 -33.75 -22.85 -25.86
CA VAL A 30 -33.93 -22.10 -24.61
C VAL A 30 -35.38 -22.27 -24.15
N GLY A 31 -35.62 -23.26 -23.29
CA GLY A 31 -36.91 -23.46 -22.67
C GLY A 31 -37.30 -22.29 -21.75
N LEU A 32 -38.60 -22.12 -21.49
CA LEU A 32 -39.14 -21.11 -20.58
C LEU A 32 -38.41 -21.12 -19.22
N ARG A 33 -38.03 -22.30 -18.72
CA ARG A 33 -37.26 -22.47 -17.49
C ARG A 33 -35.87 -21.82 -17.57
N SER A 34 -35.15 -22.00 -18.68
CA SER A 34 -33.83 -21.39 -18.87
C SER A 34 -33.92 -19.87 -18.91
N LEU A 35 -34.93 -19.32 -19.59
CA LEU A 35 -35.18 -17.87 -19.62
C LEU A 35 -35.51 -17.34 -18.21
N GLN A 36 -36.38 -18.03 -17.47
CA GLN A 36 -36.69 -17.68 -16.07
C GLN A 36 -35.44 -17.70 -15.19
N THR A 37 -34.59 -18.72 -15.31
CA THR A 37 -33.32 -18.80 -14.59
C THR A 37 -32.40 -17.63 -14.95
N CYS A 38 -32.25 -17.31 -16.23
CA CYS A 38 -31.44 -16.15 -16.66
C CYS A 38 -31.97 -14.83 -16.11
N LEU A 39 -33.30 -14.62 -16.10
CA LEU A 39 -33.92 -13.42 -15.54
C LEU A 39 -33.72 -13.32 -14.03
N VAL A 40 -33.83 -14.44 -13.31
CA VAL A 40 -33.56 -14.48 -11.87
C VAL A 40 -32.09 -14.15 -11.58
N ILE A 41 -31.16 -14.77 -12.31
CA ILE A 41 -29.72 -14.48 -12.18
C ILE A 41 -29.44 -13.00 -12.48
N PHE A 42 -30.05 -12.46 -13.54
CA PHE A 42 -29.93 -11.05 -13.89
C PHE A 42 -30.43 -10.14 -12.76
N PHE A 43 -31.61 -10.41 -12.22
CA PHE A 43 -32.17 -9.66 -11.10
C PHE A 43 -31.27 -9.73 -9.87
N LEU A 44 -30.78 -10.92 -9.52
CA LEU A 44 -29.88 -11.11 -8.38
C LEU A 44 -28.58 -10.30 -8.52
N ILE A 45 -27.94 -10.37 -9.69
CA ILE A 45 -26.62 -9.75 -9.93
C ILE A 45 -26.72 -8.24 -10.16
N PHE A 46 -27.69 -7.78 -10.94
CA PHE A 46 -27.74 -6.39 -11.41
C PHE A 46 -28.70 -5.49 -10.64
N VAL A 47 -29.60 -6.07 -9.83
CA VAL A 47 -30.56 -5.32 -9.00
C VAL A 47 -30.34 -5.60 -7.51
N LEU A 48 -30.50 -6.85 -7.08
CA LEU A 48 -30.45 -7.19 -5.65
C LEU A 48 -29.07 -6.95 -5.04
N LEU A 49 -28.00 -7.45 -5.68
CA LEU A 49 -26.64 -7.30 -5.16
C LEU A 49 -26.20 -5.83 -5.02
N PRO A 50 -26.39 -4.94 -6.02
CA PRO A 50 -26.10 -3.51 -5.86
C PRO A 50 -26.94 -2.84 -4.78
N LEU A 51 -28.20 -3.24 -4.58
CA LEU A 51 -29.03 -2.73 -3.49
C LEU A 51 -28.53 -3.20 -2.12
N ILE A 52 -28.15 -4.47 -1.98
CA ILE A 52 -27.51 -4.98 -0.76
C ILE A 52 -26.24 -4.18 -0.47
N PHE A 53 -25.40 -3.95 -1.49
CA PHE A 53 -24.19 -3.14 -1.35
C PHE A 53 -24.50 -1.73 -0.85
N ARG A 54 -25.50 -1.07 -1.44
CA ARG A 54 -25.91 0.28 -1.05
C ARG A 54 -26.23 0.41 0.43
N TYR A 55 -26.98 -0.55 0.98
CA TYR A 55 -27.50 -0.47 2.36
C TYR A 55 -26.59 -1.15 3.40
N SER A 56 -25.56 -1.90 2.97
CA SER A 56 -24.64 -2.60 3.88
C SER A 56 -23.26 -1.94 3.93
N VAL A 57 -23.05 -1.10 4.95
CA VAL A 57 -21.73 -0.49 5.22
C VAL A 57 -20.67 -1.57 5.50
N THR A 58 -21.06 -2.64 6.19
CA THR A 58 -20.19 -3.79 6.45
C THR A 58 -19.71 -4.44 5.16
N MET A 59 -20.60 -4.60 4.16
CA MET A 59 -20.21 -5.15 2.87
C MET A 59 -19.31 -4.19 2.08
N GLN A 60 -19.59 -2.90 2.12
CA GLN A 60 -18.75 -1.86 1.50
C GLN A 60 -17.32 -1.91 2.07
N ARG A 61 -17.18 -1.89 3.41
CA ARG A 61 -15.88 -2.01 4.10
C ARG A 61 -15.21 -3.34 3.80
N GLY A 62 -15.96 -4.44 3.87
CA GLY A 62 -15.45 -5.79 3.61
C GLY A 62 -14.85 -5.92 2.21
N ILE A 63 -15.49 -5.36 1.18
CA ILE A 63 -15.00 -5.40 -0.21
C ILE A 63 -13.82 -4.45 -0.42
N LEU A 64 -13.81 -3.29 0.24
CA LEU A 64 -12.73 -2.32 0.09
C LEU A 64 -11.41 -2.83 0.69
N PHE A 65 -11.48 -3.30 1.93
CA PHE A 65 -10.29 -3.68 2.69
C PHE A 65 -9.90 -5.16 2.48
N LEU A 66 -10.88 -6.05 2.26
CA LEU A 66 -10.71 -7.50 2.18
C LEU A 66 -9.88 -8.10 3.33
N PRO A 67 -10.13 -7.71 4.60
CA PRO A 67 -9.28 -8.10 5.74
C PRO A 67 -9.32 -9.60 6.04
N PHE A 68 -10.37 -10.29 5.61
CA PHE A 68 -10.57 -11.73 5.81
C PHE A 68 -9.70 -12.60 4.89
N ILE A 69 -9.11 -12.03 3.83
CA ILE A 69 -8.25 -12.78 2.91
C ILE A 69 -6.86 -12.92 3.55
N LYS A 70 -6.60 -14.08 4.15
CA LYS A 70 -5.28 -14.44 4.69
C LYS A 70 -4.51 -15.25 3.65
N TYR A 71 -3.57 -14.59 2.96
CA TYR A 71 -2.68 -15.23 1.99
C TYR A 71 -1.24 -14.74 2.12
N PRO A 72 -0.23 -15.66 2.17
CA PRO A 72 -0.37 -17.11 2.20
C PRO A 72 -1.06 -17.63 3.47
N LYS A 73 -1.78 -18.76 3.36
CA LYS A 73 -2.52 -19.35 4.49
C LYS A 73 -1.53 -19.90 5.53
N GLY A 74 -1.84 -19.74 6.81
CA GLY A 74 -1.02 -20.26 7.91
C GLY A 74 0.31 -19.52 8.12
N LEU A 75 0.45 -18.32 7.56
CA LEU A 75 1.63 -17.50 7.77
C LEU A 75 1.73 -17.04 9.24
N ASP A 76 2.84 -17.40 9.89
CA ASP A 76 3.17 -16.94 11.23
C ASP A 76 3.83 -15.55 11.17
N LEU A 77 3.06 -14.51 11.49
CA LEU A 77 3.52 -13.13 11.47
C LEU A 77 4.44 -12.78 12.64
N THR A 78 4.54 -13.63 13.66
CA THR A 78 5.48 -13.43 14.77
C THR A 78 6.92 -13.80 14.40
N ARG A 79 7.09 -14.56 13.30
CA ARG A 79 8.36 -15.10 12.81
C ARG A 79 8.67 -14.65 11.37
N PRO A 80 9.00 -13.37 11.14
CA PRO A 80 9.30 -12.83 9.81
C PRO A 80 10.44 -13.55 9.08
N GLU A 81 11.34 -14.22 9.81
CA GLU A 81 12.40 -15.06 9.24
C GLU A 81 11.86 -16.17 8.33
N ASN A 82 10.65 -16.69 8.60
CA ASN A 82 10.03 -17.77 7.82
C ASN A 82 9.70 -17.37 6.37
N ILE A 83 9.63 -16.07 6.08
CA ILE A 83 9.44 -15.53 4.72
C ILE A 83 10.70 -14.85 4.17
N GLY A 84 11.85 -15.14 4.78
CA GLY A 84 13.15 -14.63 4.38
C GLY A 84 13.43 -13.19 4.85
N LEU A 85 12.72 -12.68 5.85
CA LEU A 85 13.00 -11.39 6.50
C LEU A 85 13.75 -11.61 7.83
N TYR A 86 14.97 -12.17 7.75
CA TYR A 86 15.88 -12.31 8.88
C TYR A 86 16.19 -10.96 9.55
N ALA A 87 16.69 -10.95 10.80
CA ALA A 87 17.00 -9.70 11.52
C ALA A 87 15.85 -8.66 11.48
N THR A 88 14.64 -9.16 11.68
CA THR A 88 13.41 -8.39 11.81
C THR A 88 12.82 -8.66 13.18
N ARG A 89 12.37 -7.62 13.88
CA ARG A 89 11.63 -7.78 15.13
C ARG A 89 10.14 -7.63 14.87
N ASN A 90 9.34 -8.52 15.47
CA ASN A 90 7.90 -8.39 15.59
C ASN A 90 7.56 -7.83 16.97
N PHE A 91 6.65 -6.86 17.04
CA PHE A 91 6.14 -6.28 18.27
C PHE A 91 4.76 -5.67 18.02
N TYR A 92 4.07 -5.23 19.08
CA TYR A 92 2.73 -4.65 18.98
C TYR A 92 2.72 -3.21 19.48
N ILE A 93 1.96 -2.35 18.79
CA ILE A 93 1.67 -0.98 19.22
C ILE A 93 0.18 -0.88 19.52
N THR A 94 -0.18 -0.38 20.69
CA THR A 94 -1.58 -0.16 21.09
C THR A 94 -2.04 1.24 20.68
N VAL A 95 -3.04 1.30 19.81
CA VAL A 95 -3.70 2.54 19.36
C VAL A 95 -4.95 2.77 20.19
N LYS A 96 -4.99 3.88 20.94
CA LYS A 96 -6.20 4.29 21.66
C LYS A 96 -7.08 5.14 20.75
N GLU A 97 -8.38 4.87 20.69
CA GLU A 97 -9.32 5.70 19.92
C GLU A 97 -9.71 6.95 20.69
N HIS A 98 -10.04 6.79 21.98
CA HIS A 98 -10.29 7.89 22.93
C HIS A 98 -9.48 7.72 24.21
N ASP A 99 -9.20 8.83 24.90
CA ASP A 99 -8.46 8.83 26.18
C ASP A 99 -9.14 7.97 27.27
N THR A 100 -10.41 7.63 27.08
CA THR A 100 -11.24 6.82 27.98
C THR A 100 -11.24 5.32 27.67
N ASP A 101 -10.69 4.87 26.53
CA ASP A 101 -10.68 3.45 26.17
C ASP A 101 -9.58 2.71 26.94
N LYS A 102 -9.99 1.75 27.77
CA LYS A 102 -9.08 0.97 28.60
C LYS A 102 -8.21 -0.01 27.81
N ASP A 103 -8.73 -0.54 26.70
CA ASP A 103 -8.14 -1.72 26.05
C ASP A 103 -7.41 -1.42 24.73
N GLY A 104 -7.73 -0.31 24.04
CA GLY A 104 -7.09 0.09 22.77
C GLY A 104 -7.18 -0.95 21.66
N VAL A 105 -6.46 -0.72 20.56
CA VAL A 105 -6.36 -1.64 19.40
C VAL A 105 -4.90 -1.97 19.17
N ASN A 106 -4.51 -3.24 19.27
CA ASN A 106 -3.15 -3.68 19.06
C ASN A 106 -2.86 -3.90 17.57
N LEU A 107 -1.78 -3.30 17.10
CA LEU A 107 -1.29 -3.44 15.72
C LEU A 107 -0.02 -4.29 15.71
N GLY A 108 0.02 -5.32 14.86
CA GLY A 108 1.24 -6.09 14.61
C GLY A 108 2.21 -5.30 13.74
N VAL A 109 3.41 -5.02 14.26
CA VAL A 109 4.44 -4.19 13.63
C VAL A 109 5.72 -4.97 13.43
N TRP A 110 6.34 -4.80 12.26
CA TRP A 110 7.68 -5.26 11.95
C TRP A 110 8.65 -4.08 11.81
N HIS A 111 9.84 -4.25 12.39
CA HIS A 111 10.99 -3.40 12.13
C HIS A 111 12.13 -4.26 11.56
N VAL A 112 12.43 -4.02 10.29
CA VAL A 112 13.45 -4.71 9.47
C VAL A 112 14.72 -3.88 9.53
N LEU A 113 15.84 -4.48 9.96
CA LEU A 113 17.12 -3.76 10.03
C LEU A 113 17.75 -3.53 8.64
N PRO A 114 18.53 -2.44 8.48
CA PRO A 114 19.37 -2.20 7.32
C PRO A 114 20.40 -3.30 7.09
N ARG A 115 20.76 -3.54 5.82
CA ARG A 115 21.72 -4.58 5.45
C ARG A 115 23.10 -4.41 6.10
N HIS A 116 23.67 -3.20 6.10
CA HIS A 116 24.97 -2.93 6.74
C HIS A 116 24.96 -3.20 8.25
N ALA A 117 23.87 -2.87 8.95
CA ALA A 117 23.71 -3.18 10.37
C ALA A 117 23.66 -4.69 10.62
N VAL A 118 22.92 -5.44 9.80
CA VAL A 118 22.87 -6.91 9.91
C VAL A 118 24.23 -7.55 9.65
N ARG A 119 24.96 -7.08 8.63
CA ARG A 119 26.34 -7.54 8.37
C ARG A 119 27.26 -7.29 9.57
N ARG A 120 27.16 -6.11 10.20
CA ARG A 120 28.02 -5.72 11.32
C ARG A 120 27.75 -6.52 12.60
N PHE A 121 26.48 -6.74 12.93
CA PHE A 121 26.04 -7.39 14.17
C PHE A 121 25.49 -8.80 13.95
N ARG A 122 25.98 -9.47 12.91
CA ARG A 122 25.50 -10.77 12.44
C ARG A 122 25.55 -11.85 13.54
N ARG A 123 26.64 -11.87 14.32
CA ARG A 123 26.87 -12.87 15.37
C ARG A 123 25.89 -12.67 16.52
N GLU A 124 25.70 -11.42 16.91
CA GLU A 124 24.81 -10.98 17.98
C GLU A 124 23.34 -11.23 17.62
N LEU A 125 22.99 -11.06 16.33
CA LEU A 125 21.66 -11.32 15.76
C LEU A 125 21.37 -12.78 15.41
N LEU A 126 22.34 -13.68 15.56
CA LEU A 126 22.22 -15.11 15.22
C LEU A 126 21.78 -15.37 13.77
N VAL A 127 22.31 -14.61 12.81
CA VAL A 127 22.00 -14.78 11.38
C VAL A 127 22.93 -15.83 10.75
N GLU A 128 22.34 -16.79 10.02
CA GLU A 128 23.03 -17.94 9.40
C GLU A 128 23.95 -17.57 8.22
N ALA A 129 24.93 -18.44 7.91
CA ALA A 129 25.99 -18.19 6.92
C ALA A 129 25.46 -18.10 5.48
N GLU A 130 24.47 -18.91 5.16
CA GLU A 130 23.90 -19.04 3.81
C GLU A 130 23.17 -17.76 3.37
N VAL A 131 22.56 -17.04 4.31
CA VAL A 131 21.91 -15.73 4.10
C VAL A 131 22.90 -14.66 3.60
N GLU A 132 24.21 -14.88 3.74
CA GLU A 132 25.26 -13.96 3.28
C GLU A 132 25.52 -14.01 1.78
N GLN A 133 25.27 -15.15 1.11
CA GLN A 133 25.52 -15.28 -0.33
C GLN A 133 24.53 -14.46 -1.18
N ASP A 134 23.33 -14.19 -0.65
CA ASP A 134 22.32 -13.31 -1.26
C ASP A 134 22.70 -11.80 -1.19
N LEU A 135 23.79 -11.46 -0.50
CA LEU A 135 24.21 -10.07 -0.26
C LEU A 135 25.21 -9.60 -1.32
N ALA A 136 24.73 -9.02 -2.43
CA ALA A 136 25.53 -8.48 -3.55
C ALA A 136 26.70 -7.54 -3.14
N PRO A 137 27.89 -7.59 -3.77
CA PRO A 137 29.08 -6.83 -3.36
C PRO A 137 28.92 -5.29 -3.45
N ASP A 138 29.77 -4.57 -2.71
CA ASP A 138 29.66 -3.17 -2.26
C ASP A 138 29.36 -2.10 -3.34
N GLU A 139 28.43 -1.22 -3.02
CA GLU A 139 28.43 0.20 -3.47
C GLU A 139 29.02 1.07 -2.33
N PRO A 140 29.56 2.27 -2.65
CA PRO A 140 30.34 3.08 -1.70
C PRO A 140 29.60 3.32 -0.38
N SER A 141 30.33 3.22 0.73
CA SER A 141 29.73 3.27 2.07
C SER A 141 29.09 4.65 2.34
N PRO A 142 27.79 4.71 2.66
CA PRO A 142 27.18 5.95 3.13
C PRO A 142 27.83 6.40 4.45
N GLU A 143 27.72 7.68 4.79
CA GLU A 143 28.15 8.25 6.07
C GLU A 143 27.65 7.43 7.28
N SER A 144 26.45 6.84 7.16
CA SER A 144 25.87 5.95 8.16
C SER A 144 26.73 4.72 8.48
N ASP A 145 27.44 4.14 7.51
CA ASP A 145 28.30 2.98 7.75
C ASP A 145 29.61 3.38 8.44
N GLN A 146 30.10 4.61 8.23
CA GLN A 146 31.25 5.12 9.00
C GLN A 146 30.91 5.25 10.49
N GLN A 147 29.81 5.93 10.81
CA GLN A 147 29.37 6.10 12.19
C GLN A 147 29.07 4.75 12.86
N LEU A 148 28.49 3.81 12.11
CA LEU A 148 28.28 2.45 12.61
C LEU A 148 29.60 1.73 12.90
N ARG A 149 30.61 1.88 12.05
CA ARG A 149 31.95 1.30 12.29
C ARG A 149 32.54 1.81 13.59
N GLU A 150 32.52 3.13 13.80
CA GLU A 150 33.07 3.78 15.00
C GLU A 150 32.36 3.34 16.28
N LEU A 151 31.03 3.23 16.26
CA LEU A 151 30.23 2.88 17.44
C LEU A 151 30.03 1.37 17.62
N SER A 152 30.46 0.54 16.66
CA SER A 152 30.23 -0.91 16.69
C SER A 152 30.80 -1.58 17.94
N SER A 153 32.00 -1.20 18.37
CA SER A 153 32.62 -1.78 19.58
C SER A 153 31.82 -1.46 20.84
N ALA A 154 31.30 -0.23 20.96
CA ALA A 154 30.48 0.17 22.10
C ALA A 154 29.15 -0.59 22.10
N ILE A 155 28.48 -0.69 20.95
CA ILE A 155 27.22 -1.44 20.81
C ILE A 155 27.43 -2.93 21.14
N ARG A 156 28.54 -3.53 20.71
CA ARG A 156 28.86 -4.93 21.08
C ARG A 156 29.11 -5.11 22.57
N SER A 157 29.73 -4.13 23.21
CA SER A 157 29.92 -4.16 24.67
C SER A 157 28.59 -4.04 25.42
N GLU A 158 27.63 -3.26 24.90
CA GLU A 158 26.29 -3.10 25.46
C GLU A 158 25.40 -4.33 25.19
N PHE A 159 25.55 -4.94 24.01
CA PHE A 159 24.76 -6.08 23.55
C PHE A 159 25.66 -7.22 23.04
N PRO A 160 26.28 -8.00 23.96
CA PRO A 160 27.13 -9.13 23.58
C PRO A 160 26.34 -10.25 22.87
N SER A 161 25.04 -10.35 23.14
CA SER A 161 24.08 -11.19 22.43
C SER A 161 22.71 -10.50 22.38
N VAL A 162 21.95 -10.73 21.31
CA VAL A 162 20.57 -10.23 21.18
C VAL A 162 19.59 -11.34 21.55
N LEU A 163 18.99 -11.22 22.72
CA LEU A 163 18.03 -12.13 23.32
C LEU A 163 16.63 -11.49 23.34
N PRO A 164 15.53 -12.27 23.46
CA PRO A 164 14.17 -11.72 23.45
C PRO A 164 13.96 -10.51 24.39
N GLU A 165 14.56 -10.54 25.58
CA GLU A 165 14.47 -9.51 26.62
C GLU A 165 15.18 -8.19 26.29
N ASN A 166 16.26 -8.22 25.49
CA ASN A 166 17.02 -7.02 25.11
C ASN A 166 16.86 -6.64 23.63
N LYS A 167 16.18 -7.47 22.83
CA LYS A 167 15.97 -7.28 21.39
C LYS A 167 15.33 -5.94 21.08
N GLN A 168 14.38 -5.48 21.90
CA GLN A 168 13.78 -4.17 21.70
C GLN A 168 14.83 -3.05 21.83
N LEU A 169 15.58 -3.04 22.93
CA LEU A 169 16.61 -2.03 23.21
C LEU A 169 17.69 -2.02 22.12
N PHE A 170 18.15 -3.20 21.69
CA PHE A 170 19.14 -3.31 20.60
C PHE A 170 18.65 -2.65 19.30
N TYR A 171 17.44 -2.97 18.86
CA TYR A 171 16.90 -2.41 17.62
C TYR A 171 16.64 -0.91 17.73
N GLU A 172 16.19 -0.41 18.89
CA GLU A 172 16.04 1.03 19.09
C GLU A 172 17.38 1.75 19.18
N ARG A 173 18.42 1.10 19.75
CA ARG A 173 19.78 1.64 19.77
C ARG A 173 20.31 1.85 18.36
N LEU A 174 20.09 0.88 17.47
CA LEU A 174 20.42 1.00 16.05
C LEU A 174 19.56 2.05 15.34
N LEU A 175 18.26 2.13 15.66
CA LEU A 175 17.37 3.14 15.07
C LEU A 175 17.74 4.59 15.45
N ARG A 176 18.33 4.77 16.64
CA ARG A 176 18.86 6.05 17.13
C ARG A 176 20.21 6.44 16.53
N MET A 177 20.84 5.56 15.76
CA MET A 177 22.12 5.87 15.12
C MET A 177 21.94 7.01 14.11
N PRO A 178 22.75 8.07 14.17
CA PRO A 178 22.70 9.12 13.17
C PRO A 178 22.97 8.56 11.77
N GLY A 179 22.51 9.28 10.74
CA GLY A 179 22.68 8.85 9.35
C GLY A 179 21.73 7.73 8.91
N GLY A 180 20.93 7.15 9.81
CA GLY A 180 19.90 6.17 9.44
C GLY A 180 18.83 6.77 8.52
N THR A 181 18.28 5.97 7.60
CA THR A 181 17.11 6.34 6.79
C THR A 181 16.01 5.34 7.07
N ILE A 182 14.78 5.83 7.26
CA ILE A 182 13.65 5.00 7.65
C ILE A 182 12.58 5.08 6.57
N VAL A 183 12.01 3.94 6.20
CA VAL A 183 10.82 3.86 5.37
C VAL A 183 9.69 3.24 6.18
N LEU A 184 8.61 4.00 6.37
CA LEU A 184 7.33 3.49 6.85
C LEU A 184 6.51 3.03 5.63
N TYR A 185 6.39 1.73 5.44
CA TYR A 185 5.63 1.12 4.37
C TYR A 185 4.17 0.86 4.79
N LEU A 186 3.24 1.45 4.06
CA LEU A 186 1.79 1.34 4.22
C LEU A 186 1.25 0.46 3.10
N HIS A 187 0.84 -0.76 3.45
CA HIS A 187 0.46 -1.75 2.47
C HIS A 187 -0.94 -1.49 1.86
N GLY A 188 -1.18 -2.04 0.67
CA GLY A 188 -2.49 -2.00 -0.01
C GLY A 188 -3.55 -2.91 0.60
N ASN A 189 -4.69 -3.05 -0.08
CA ASN A 189 -5.76 -3.94 0.39
C ASN A 189 -5.33 -5.42 0.40
N THR A 190 -6.13 -6.27 1.04
CA THR A 190 -5.96 -7.74 1.07
C THR A 190 -4.70 -8.23 1.81
N ALA A 191 -4.71 -9.50 2.23
CA ALA A 191 -3.55 -10.20 2.81
C ALA A 191 -3.03 -9.52 4.10
N SER A 192 -1.73 -9.64 4.37
CA SER A 192 -1.08 -9.08 5.55
C SER A 192 0.30 -8.53 5.23
N ARG A 193 0.96 -7.86 6.18
CA ARG A 193 2.32 -7.32 6.05
C ARG A 193 3.33 -8.35 5.54
N GLY A 194 3.07 -9.65 5.75
CA GLY A 194 3.90 -10.76 5.28
C GLY A 194 3.58 -11.32 3.89
N SER A 195 2.74 -10.66 3.08
CA SER A 195 2.49 -11.08 1.69
C SER A 195 3.77 -11.06 0.84
N GLY A 196 3.94 -12.04 -0.06
CA GLY A 196 5.20 -12.25 -0.79
C GLY A 196 5.73 -11.04 -1.56
N HIS A 197 4.89 -10.36 -2.35
CA HIS A 197 5.33 -9.15 -3.08
C HIS A 197 5.80 -8.03 -2.14
N ARG A 198 5.22 -7.92 -0.93
CA ARG A 198 5.60 -6.91 0.06
C ARG A 198 6.96 -7.23 0.68
N SER A 199 7.25 -8.51 0.93
CA SER A 199 8.56 -8.92 1.45
C SER A 199 9.69 -8.64 0.45
N GLU A 200 9.43 -8.70 -0.86
CA GLU A 200 10.37 -8.27 -1.90
C GLU A 200 10.69 -6.77 -1.80
N VAL A 201 9.68 -5.91 -1.57
CA VAL A 201 9.89 -4.47 -1.32
C VAL A 201 10.75 -4.24 -0.08
N TYR A 202 10.47 -4.92 1.03
CA TYR A 202 11.26 -4.74 2.26
C TYR A 202 12.71 -5.19 2.09
N LYS A 203 12.95 -6.26 1.32
CA LYS A 203 14.29 -6.72 0.98
C LYS A 203 15.03 -5.70 0.10
N LEU A 204 14.36 -5.11 -0.88
CA LEU A 204 14.91 -4.02 -1.69
C LEU A 204 15.32 -2.84 -0.79
N LEU A 205 14.43 -2.37 0.08
CA LEU A 205 14.69 -1.23 0.96
C LEU A 205 15.82 -1.52 1.98
N ARG A 206 15.85 -2.74 2.53
CA ARG A 206 16.97 -3.21 3.35
C ARG A 206 18.29 -3.15 2.59
N ASN A 207 18.29 -3.58 1.32
CA ASN A 207 19.48 -3.60 0.48
C ASN A 207 19.96 -2.19 0.13
N LEU A 208 19.05 -1.20 0.12
CA LEU A 208 19.36 0.23 0.10
C LEU A 208 19.86 0.78 1.44
N ASN A 209 20.09 -0.08 2.45
CA ASN A 209 20.55 0.28 3.78
C ASN A 209 19.54 1.10 4.60
N TYR A 210 18.24 0.90 4.38
CA TYR A 210 17.19 1.57 5.15
C TYR A 210 16.61 0.68 6.25
N HIS A 211 16.18 1.31 7.33
CA HIS A 211 15.27 0.70 8.29
C HIS A 211 13.89 0.64 7.63
N VAL A 212 13.20 -0.49 7.72
CA VAL A 212 11.83 -0.61 7.21
C VAL A 212 10.89 -0.89 8.37
N PHE A 213 9.90 -0.02 8.53
CA PHE A 213 8.74 -0.26 9.38
C PHE A 213 7.55 -0.60 8.49
N THR A 214 6.84 -1.67 8.85
CA THR A 214 5.57 -2.04 8.24
C THR A 214 4.69 -2.62 9.31
N PHE A 215 3.38 -2.50 9.17
CA PHE A 215 2.43 -3.05 10.12
C PHE A 215 1.17 -3.51 9.39
N ASP A 216 0.34 -4.29 10.06
CA ASP A 216 -1.03 -4.57 9.60
C ASP A 216 -2.00 -3.60 10.25
N TYR A 217 -2.86 -2.95 9.46
CA TYR A 217 -3.93 -2.12 10.01
C TYR A 217 -4.87 -2.94 10.91
N ARG A 218 -5.68 -2.27 11.73
CA ARG A 218 -6.77 -2.93 12.46
C ARG A 218 -7.62 -3.81 11.53
N GLY A 219 -7.93 -5.02 11.99
CA GLY A 219 -8.64 -6.03 11.21
C GLY A 219 -7.78 -6.85 10.24
N PHE A 220 -6.53 -6.48 9.99
CA PHE A 220 -5.62 -7.25 9.12
C PHE A 220 -4.66 -8.14 9.92
N GLY A 221 -4.21 -9.22 9.29
CA GLY A 221 -3.15 -10.08 9.84
C GLY A 221 -3.46 -10.61 11.25
N ASP A 222 -2.55 -10.29 12.17
CA ASP A 222 -2.62 -10.55 13.61
C ASP A 222 -2.82 -9.27 14.44
N SER A 223 -3.18 -8.15 13.80
CA SER A 223 -3.71 -6.97 14.50
C SER A 223 -5.13 -7.27 15.00
N ASP A 224 -5.58 -6.52 16.01
CA ASP A 224 -6.88 -6.77 16.63
C ASP A 224 -8.01 -6.73 15.60
N PRO A 225 -9.02 -7.63 15.70
CA PRO A 225 -10.03 -7.86 14.65
C PRO A 225 -11.14 -6.79 14.64
N VAL A 226 -10.75 -5.52 14.73
CA VAL A 226 -11.65 -4.37 14.65
C VAL A 226 -11.93 -4.04 13.18
N PRO A 227 -13.20 -3.91 12.75
CA PRO A 227 -13.53 -3.59 11.36
C PRO A 227 -12.87 -2.29 10.87
N PRO A 228 -12.10 -2.32 9.76
CA PRO A 228 -11.38 -1.15 9.29
C PRO A 228 -12.32 -0.06 8.76
N THR A 229 -11.93 1.19 9.02
CA THR A 229 -12.48 2.42 8.44
C THR A 229 -11.32 3.24 7.90
N GLU A 230 -11.58 4.19 7.01
CA GLU A 230 -10.52 5.08 6.51
C GLU A 230 -9.82 5.82 7.66
N GLU A 231 -10.60 6.48 8.54
CA GLU A 231 -10.04 7.19 9.70
C GLU A 231 -9.27 6.24 10.63
N GLY A 232 -9.76 5.01 10.82
CA GLY A 232 -9.11 4.01 11.66
C GLY A 232 -7.74 3.61 11.12
N VAL A 233 -7.64 3.29 9.83
CA VAL A 233 -6.35 2.88 9.22
C VAL A 233 -5.36 4.04 9.12
N VAL A 234 -5.84 5.28 8.97
CA VAL A 234 -5.00 6.50 9.00
C VAL A 234 -4.51 6.78 10.42
N ARG A 235 -5.36 6.59 11.44
CA ARG A 235 -4.96 6.68 12.85
C ARG A 235 -3.92 5.62 13.20
N ASP A 236 -4.08 4.40 12.69
CA ASP A 236 -3.11 3.33 12.87
C ASP A 236 -1.73 3.74 12.31
N ALA A 237 -1.71 4.30 11.09
CA ALA A 237 -0.48 4.81 10.47
C ALA A 237 0.15 5.97 11.24
N LEU A 238 -0.67 6.89 11.76
CA LEU A 238 -0.22 8.01 12.59
C LEU A 238 0.50 7.52 13.85
N MET A 239 -0.10 6.59 14.59
CA MET A 239 0.50 6.06 15.82
C MET A 239 1.83 5.33 15.57
N VAL A 240 1.94 4.59 14.46
CA VAL A 240 3.20 3.93 14.09
C VAL A 240 4.25 4.98 13.70
N PHE A 241 3.86 6.02 12.96
CA PHE A 241 4.75 7.13 12.60
C PHE A 241 5.26 7.85 13.86
N GLU A 242 4.37 8.22 14.78
CA GLU A 242 4.73 8.86 16.05
C GLU A 242 5.64 7.98 16.91
N TYR A 243 5.37 6.67 17.00
CA TYR A 243 6.23 5.73 17.71
C TYR A 243 7.67 5.78 17.18
N ILE A 244 7.86 5.81 15.86
CA ILE A 244 9.19 5.92 15.23
C ILE A 244 9.80 7.29 15.54
N ALA A 245 9.04 8.37 15.32
CA ALA A 245 9.50 9.74 15.49
C ALA A 245 9.90 10.08 16.94
N ASN A 246 9.27 9.43 17.93
CA ASN A 246 9.61 9.57 19.35
C ASN A 246 10.90 8.84 19.75
N ILE A 247 11.34 7.86 18.95
CA ILE A 247 12.56 7.09 19.24
C ILE A 247 13.79 7.75 18.62
N THR A 248 13.66 8.34 17.43
CA THR A 248 14.79 8.82 16.63
C THR A 248 14.50 10.12 15.88
N SER A 249 15.55 10.90 15.65
CA SER A 249 15.49 12.10 14.82
C SER A 249 15.80 11.84 13.34
N ASN A 250 16.12 10.61 12.95
CA ASN A 250 16.44 10.24 11.57
C ASN A 250 15.29 10.56 10.59
N PRO A 251 15.61 10.80 9.29
CA PRO A 251 14.60 11.04 8.27
C PRO A 251 13.68 9.83 8.06
N ILE A 252 12.37 10.07 8.11
CA ILE A 252 11.32 9.07 7.83
C ILE A 252 10.71 9.39 6.47
N PHE A 253 10.71 8.43 5.57
CA PHE A 253 9.97 8.46 4.30
C PHE A 253 8.74 7.56 4.44
N VAL A 254 7.60 7.99 3.90
CA VAL A 254 6.39 7.17 3.87
C VAL A 254 6.25 6.57 2.48
N TRP A 255 6.10 5.25 2.39
CA TRP A 255 5.80 4.55 1.15
C TRP A 255 4.40 3.97 1.23
N GLY A 256 3.47 4.44 0.40
CA GLY A 256 2.15 3.84 0.25
C GLY A 256 2.06 3.00 -1.03
N HIS A 257 1.47 1.80 -0.94
CA HIS A 257 1.16 0.97 -2.10
C HIS A 257 -0.34 0.79 -2.27
N SER A 258 -0.88 1.04 -3.47
CA SER A 258 -2.30 0.84 -3.77
C SER A 258 -3.19 1.58 -2.75
N LEU A 259 -4.10 0.91 -2.02
CA LEU A 259 -4.87 1.49 -0.89
C LEU A 259 -4.01 2.29 0.10
N GLY A 260 -2.78 1.83 0.36
CA GLY A 260 -1.83 2.49 1.24
C GLY A 260 -1.38 3.88 0.76
N THR A 261 -1.56 4.21 -0.53
CA THR A 261 -1.32 5.57 -1.06
C THR A 261 -2.35 6.57 -0.54
N GLY A 262 -3.62 6.16 -0.47
CA GLY A 262 -4.69 6.90 0.21
C GLY A 262 -4.33 7.17 1.67
N VAL A 263 -3.94 6.12 2.40
CA VAL A 263 -3.52 6.23 3.81
C VAL A 263 -2.30 7.15 3.96
N ALA A 264 -1.29 7.02 3.10
CA ALA A 264 -0.07 7.83 3.14
C ALA A 264 -0.35 9.32 2.97
N THR A 265 -1.13 9.68 1.94
CA THR A 265 -1.47 11.08 1.67
C THR A 265 -2.32 11.69 2.79
N HIS A 266 -3.29 10.94 3.32
CA HIS A 266 -4.12 11.38 4.43
C HIS A 266 -3.30 11.53 5.73
N LEU A 267 -2.41 10.58 6.05
CA LEU A 267 -1.47 10.69 7.17
C LEU A 267 -0.66 12.00 7.07
N CYS A 268 -0.09 12.31 5.90
CA CYS A 268 0.73 13.50 5.73
C CYS A 268 -0.09 14.79 5.88
N ALA A 269 -1.31 14.83 5.32
CA ALA A 269 -2.23 15.94 5.51
C ALA A 269 -2.58 16.14 7.00
N LYS A 270 -2.82 15.05 7.74
CA LYS A 270 -3.13 15.09 9.17
C LYS A 270 -1.96 15.58 10.02
N LEU A 271 -0.75 15.10 9.75
CA LEU A 271 0.47 15.59 10.40
C LEU A 271 0.67 17.11 10.14
N ALA A 272 0.39 17.57 8.92
CA ALA A 272 0.49 18.99 8.57
C ALA A 272 -0.56 19.84 9.34
N ASP A 273 -1.81 19.36 9.43
CA ASP A 273 -2.89 20.01 10.18
C ASP A 273 -2.57 20.10 11.69
N LEU A 274 -2.06 18.99 12.26
CA LEU A 274 -1.59 18.92 13.66
C LEU A 274 -0.30 19.71 13.93
N ARG A 275 0.35 20.24 12.88
CA ARG A 275 1.65 20.91 12.94
C ARG A 275 2.76 20.05 13.55
N GLU A 276 2.66 18.75 13.35
CA GLU A 276 3.65 17.79 13.78
C GLU A 276 4.77 17.66 12.76
N ARG A 277 5.87 17.05 13.20
CA ARG A 277 6.98 16.72 12.31
C ARG A 277 6.50 15.72 11.25
N GLY A 278 6.34 16.16 10.01
CA GLY A 278 6.03 15.29 8.89
C GLY A 278 7.20 14.41 8.42
N PRO A 279 6.96 13.48 7.47
CA PRO A 279 8.03 12.75 6.80
C PRO A 279 8.95 13.68 5.99
N ARG A 280 10.06 13.15 5.47
CA ARG A 280 10.95 13.86 4.54
C ARG A 280 10.51 13.75 3.08
N GLY A 281 9.74 12.73 2.76
CA GLY A 281 9.18 12.53 1.43
C GLY A 281 8.17 11.40 1.43
N VAL A 282 7.34 11.36 0.39
CA VAL A 282 6.27 10.39 0.23
C VAL A 282 6.44 9.67 -1.11
N ILE A 283 6.52 8.34 -1.08
CA ILE A 283 6.55 7.48 -2.26
C ILE A 283 5.16 6.86 -2.41
N LEU A 284 4.53 7.06 -3.56
CA LEU A 284 3.20 6.55 -3.89
C LEU A 284 3.33 5.54 -5.03
N GLU A 285 3.17 4.26 -4.72
CA GLU A 285 3.24 3.16 -5.67
C GLU A 285 1.85 2.74 -6.14
N SER A 286 1.61 2.81 -7.45
CA SER A 286 0.31 2.55 -8.08
C SER A 286 -0.85 3.31 -7.39
N PRO A 287 -0.76 4.65 -7.26
CA PRO A 287 -1.79 5.42 -6.57
C PRO A 287 -3.06 5.60 -7.40
N PHE A 288 -4.11 5.99 -6.70
CA PHE A 288 -5.37 6.44 -7.29
C PHE A 288 -5.71 7.85 -6.78
N THR A 289 -6.65 8.54 -7.45
CA THR A 289 -7.09 9.88 -7.02
C THR A 289 -8.02 9.82 -5.82
N ASN A 290 -9.07 9.02 -5.91
CA ASN A 290 -10.01 8.72 -4.84
C ASN A 290 -10.77 7.42 -5.14
N ILE A 291 -11.47 6.87 -4.15
CA ILE A 291 -12.10 5.55 -4.31
C ILE A 291 -13.23 5.54 -5.36
N ARG A 292 -13.88 6.68 -5.62
CA ARG A 292 -14.94 6.78 -6.64
C ARG A 292 -14.35 6.65 -8.03
N ASP A 293 -13.24 7.33 -8.27
CA ASP A 293 -12.50 7.25 -9.52
C ASP A 293 -11.92 5.84 -9.72
N GLU A 294 -11.32 5.26 -8.68
CA GLU A 294 -10.83 3.88 -8.70
C GLU A 294 -11.94 2.91 -9.08
N ILE A 295 -13.06 2.90 -8.35
CA ILE A 295 -14.18 1.99 -8.58
C ILE A 295 -14.76 2.15 -9.98
N ARG A 296 -14.92 3.38 -10.50
CA ARG A 296 -15.49 3.61 -11.83
C ARG A 296 -14.59 3.10 -12.96
N LEU A 297 -13.27 3.16 -12.77
CA LEU A 297 -12.29 2.73 -13.76
C LEU A 297 -11.81 1.29 -13.56
N HIS A 298 -12.09 0.69 -12.39
CA HIS A 298 -11.71 -0.69 -12.09
C HIS A 298 -12.32 -1.67 -13.12
N PRO A 299 -11.59 -2.70 -13.58
CA PRO A 299 -12.09 -3.65 -14.57
C PRO A 299 -13.43 -4.31 -14.19
N PHE A 300 -13.63 -4.65 -12.91
CA PHE A 300 -14.91 -5.20 -12.42
C PHE A 300 -16.10 -4.27 -12.65
N ALA A 301 -15.91 -2.95 -12.59
CA ALA A 301 -16.98 -2.00 -12.86
C ALA A 301 -17.35 -1.95 -14.33
N ARG A 302 -16.57 -2.52 -15.27
CA ARG A 302 -16.94 -2.55 -16.70
C ARG A 302 -18.32 -3.16 -16.96
N LEU A 303 -18.75 -4.11 -16.12
CA LEU A 303 -20.07 -4.74 -16.18
C LEU A 303 -21.19 -3.89 -15.58
N PHE A 304 -20.88 -3.01 -14.62
CA PHE A 304 -21.88 -2.28 -13.84
C PHE A 304 -21.90 -0.76 -14.10
N LYS A 305 -20.81 -0.17 -14.58
CA LYS A 305 -20.60 1.29 -14.64
C LYS A 305 -21.55 2.03 -15.57
N ASN A 306 -22.07 1.34 -16.58
CA ASN A 306 -23.02 1.91 -17.54
C ASN A 306 -24.48 1.80 -17.04
N LEU A 307 -24.71 1.18 -15.88
CA LEU A 307 -26.05 1.10 -15.31
C LEU A 307 -26.45 2.48 -14.77
N PRO A 308 -27.68 2.98 -15.06
CA PRO A 308 -28.14 4.28 -14.59
C PRO A 308 -28.06 4.48 -13.07
N TRP A 309 -28.12 3.38 -12.31
CA TRP A 309 -28.08 3.38 -10.85
C TRP A 309 -26.70 3.10 -10.26
N PHE A 310 -25.64 2.92 -11.04
CA PHE A 310 -24.30 2.57 -10.52
C PHE A 310 -23.80 3.53 -9.44
N ASP A 311 -23.88 4.83 -9.71
CA ASP A 311 -23.46 5.85 -8.75
C ASP A 311 -24.37 5.85 -7.51
N PHE A 312 -25.66 5.61 -7.71
CA PHE A 312 -26.62 5.51 -6.62
C PHE A 312 -26.36 4.29 -5.74
N THR A 313 -26.01 3.14 -6.31
CA THR A 313 -25.85 1.89 -5.55
C THR A 313 -24.44 1.66 -5.02
N ILE A 314 -23.40 2.16 -5.68
CA ILE A 314 -21.99 1.84 -5.36
C ILE A 314 -21.22 3.07 -4.89
N SER A 315 -21.03 4.07 -5.76
CA SER A 315 -20.11 5.17 -5.47
C SER A 315 -20.61 6.12 -4.36
N ARG A 316 -21.87 6.55 -4.41
CA ARG A 316 -22.44 7.48 -3.41
C ARG A 316 -22.49 6.87 -2.01
N PRO A 317 -22.93 5.61 -1.81
CA PRO A 317 -22.92 4.98 -0.49
C PRO A 317 -21.54 4.94 0.15
N MET A 318 -20.50 4.54 -0.59
CA MET A 318 -19.14 4.50 -0.05
C MET A 318 -18.67 5.89 0.41
N TYR A 319 -18.89 6.91 -0.42
CA TYR A 319 -18.55 8.29 -0.07
C TYR A 319 -19.27 8.81 1.17
N ASN A 320 -20.59 8.55 1.24
CA ASN A 320 -21.43 8.97 2.36
C ASN A 320 -21.05 8.24 3.66
N ASN A 321 -20.49 7.03 3.54
CA ASN A 321 -20.02 6.23 4.68
C ASN A 321 -18.54 6.47 5.01
N ASN A 322 -17.96 7.58 4.55
CA ASN A 322 -16.58 8.01 4.82
C ASN A 322 -15.54 6.96 4.42
N LEU A 323 -15.77 6.30 3.29
CA LEU A 323 -14.78 5.52 2.56
C LEU A 323 -14.50 6.30 1.27
N ARG A 324 -13.56 7.24 1.32
CA ARG A 324 -13.30 8.19 0.23
C ARG A 324 -11.87 8.11 -0.28
N PHE A 325 -10.89 8.01 0.62
CA PHE A 325 -9.46 7.97 0.33
C PHE A 325 -9.06 9.05 -0.68
N GLU A 326 -9.34 10.31 -0.33
CA GLU A 326 -9.27 11.47 -1.24
C GLU A 326 -7.82 11.95 -1.42
N SER A 327 -6.95 11.11 -1.98
CA SER A 327 -5.56 11.45 -2.27
C SER A 327 -5.44 12.72 -3.11
N ASP A 328 -6.36 12.92 -4.05
CA ASP A 328 -6.46 14.15 -4.83
C ASP A 328 -6.64 15.40 -3.95
N MET A 329 -7.38 15.31 -2.85
CA MET A 329 -7.51 16.38 -1.86
C MET A 329 -6.27 16.47 -0.96
N HIS A 330 -5.84 15.36 -0.36
CA HIS A 330 -4.79 15.35 0.64
C HIS A 330 -3.41 15.80 0.12
N VAL A 331 -3.07 15.54 -1.16
CA VAL A 331 -1.79 16.00 -1.74
C VAL A 331 -1.62 17.52 -1.76
N ARG A 332 -2.70 18.27 -1.54
CA ARG A 332 -2.71 19.75 -1.45
C ARG A 332 -2.42 20.28 -0.06
N GLU A 333 -2.33 19.41 0.94
CA GLU A 333 -2.34 19.82 2.36
C GLU A 333 -0.97 19.64 3.05
N PHE A 334 0.04 19.09 2.37
CA PHE A 334 1.36 18.85 2.95
C PHE A 334 2.51 19.21 2.01
N ARG A 335 3.62 19.73 2.56
CA ARG A 335 4.71 20.36 1.79
C ARG A 335 5.77 19.39 1.27
N GLN A 336 5.81 18.17 1.79
CA GLN A 336 6.86 17.19 1.49
C GLN A 336 6.89 16.78 0.02
N PRO A 337 8.07 16.49 -0.56
CA PRO A 337 8.17 15.99 -1.93
C PRO A 337 7.44 14.66 -2.10
N ILE A 338 6.90 14.46 -3.30
CA ILE A 338 6.14 13.26 -3.66
C ILE A 338 6.82 12.59 -4.85
N MET A 339 7.14 11.31 -4.71
CA MET A 339 7.49 10.44 -5.82
C MET A 339 6.31 9.54 -6.13
N ILE A 340 5.82 9.58 -7.36
CA ILE A 340 4.81 8.63 -7.85
C ILE A 340 5.49 7.64 -8.78
N ILE A 341 5.29 6.34 -8.53
CA ILE A 341 5.76 5.25 -9.39
C ILE A 341 4.57 4.40 -9.84
N HIS A 342 4.44 4.12 -11.15
CA HIS A 342 3.30 3.36 -11.68
C HIS A 342 3.68 2.59 -12.94
N SER A 343 3.28 1.31 -12.99
CA SER A 343 3.36 0.47 -14.18
C SER A 343 2.19 0.69 -15.14
N GLU A 344 2.47 0.79 -16.43
CA GLU A 344 1.43 0.96 -17.47
C GLU A 344 0.50 -0.25 -17.62
N ASP A 345 0.98 -1.45 -17.30
CA ASP A 345 0.26 -2.71 -17.35
C ASP A 345 -0.47 -3.03 -16.04
N ASP A 346 -0.64 -2.05 -15.15
CA ASP A 346 -1.41 -2.21 -13.93
C ASP A 346 -2.91 -2.39 -14.24
N VAL A 347 -3.37 -3.64 -14.11
CA VAL A 347 -4.76 -4.04 -14.31
C VAL A 347 -5.62 -3.89 -13.06
N VAL A 348 -5.04 -3.55 -11.90
CA VAL A 348 -5.79 -3.39 -10.65
C VAL A 348 -6.14 -1.91 -10.47
N VAL A 349 -5.13 -1.04 -10.47
CA VAL A 349 -5.31 0.42 -10.43
C VAL A 349 -4.87 0.98 -11.77
N PRO A 350 -5.80 1.43 -12.63
CA PRO A 350 -5.47 1.93 -13.96
C PRO A 350 -4.42 3.06 -13.91
N PHE A 351 -3.36 2.94 -14.73
CA PHE A 351 -2.26 3.89 -14.83
C PHE A 351 -2.70 5.37 -14.94
N GLN A 352 -3.82 5.62 -15.61
CA GLN A 352 -4.36 6.96 -15.80
C GLN A 352 -4.72 7.66 -14.48
N LEU A 353 -5.05 6.91 -13.42
CA LEU A 353 -5.35 7.48 -12.11
C LEU A 353 -4.10 8.02 -11.43
N GLY A 354 -2.99 7.28 -11.47
CA GLY A 354 -1.71 7.75 -10.94
C GLY A 354 -1.21 8.98 -11.70
N TYR A 355 -1.30 8.97 -13.03
CA TYR A 355 -0.95 10.14 -13.84
C TYR A 355 -1.88 11.35 -13.57
N ARG A 356 -3.17 11.12 -13.35
CA ARG A 356 -4.10 12.18 -12.96
C ARG A 356 -3.74 12.78 -11.60
N LEU A 357 -3.42 11.94 -10.61
CA LEU A 357 -2.98 12.41 -9.29
C LEU A 357 -1.70 13.24 -9.39
N TYR A 358 -0.74 12.81 -10.22
CA TYR A 358 0.46 13.59 -10.51
C TYR A 358 0.15 14.98 -11.05
N ARG A 359 -0.73 15.07 -12.07
CA ARG A 359 -1.17 16.35 -12.64
C ARG A 359 -1.84 17.23 -11.59
N ILE A 360 -2.73 16.66 -10.78
CA ILE A 360 -3.39 17.36 -9.68
C ILE A 360 -2.35 17.94 -8.70
N ALA A 361 -1.39 17.13 -8.27
CA ALA A 361 -0.35 17.57 -7.34
C ALA A 361 0.49 18.71 -7.94
N LEU A 362 0.91 18.61 -9.20
CA LEU A 362 1.63 19.69 -9.89
C LEU A 362 0.82 20.98 -10.01
N ASP A 363 -0.47 20.88 -10.33
CA ASP A 363 -1.30 22.04 -10.67
C ASP A 363 -1.84 22.75 -9.41
N SER A 364 -1.81 22.10 -8.25
CA SER A 364 -2.44 22.63 -7.01
C SER A 364 -1.52 22.84 -5.82
N ARG A 365 -0.31 22.30 -5.82
CA ARG A 365 0.68 22.53 -4.75
C ARG A 365 1.46 23.82 -5.02
N ASP A 366 1.89 24.48 -3.95
CA ASP A 366 2.73 25.68 -4.04
C ASP A 366 4.11 25.31 -4.65
N ARG A 367 4.67 26.19 -5.47
CA ARG A 367 5.99 25.99 -6.09
C ARG A 367 7.14 26.00 -5.08
N ALA A 368 6.93 26.56 -3.89
CA ALA A 368 7.88 26.52 -2.79
C ALA A 368 7.88 25.17 -2.05
N TRP A 369 6.88 24.32 -2.26
CA TRP A 369 6.82 23.00 -1.63
C TRP A 369 7.74 22.02 -2.34
N GLY A 370 7.99 20.88 -1.69
CA GLY A 370 8.76 19.79 -2.26
C GLY A 370 8.18 19.34 -3.61
N PRO A 371 9.05 19.01 -4.58
CA PRO A 371 8.65 18.69 -5.94
C PRO A 371 7.81 17.42 -6.01
N VAL A 372 7.13 17.26 -7.13
CA VAL A 372 6.38 16.06 -7.49
C VAL A 372 7.09 15.39 -8.66
N GLU A 373 7.55 14.16 -8.47
CA GLU A 373 8.17 13.32 -9.48
C GLU A 373 7.20 12.22 -9.94
N PHE A 374 7.24 11.86 -11.22
CA PHE A 374 6.46 10.75 -11.76
C PHE A 374 7.34 9.84 -12.60
N HIS A 375 7.53 8.62 -12.14
CA HIS A 375 8.32 7.59 -12.80
C HIS A 375 7.39 6.53 -13.39
N ARG A 376 7.36 6.49 -14.71
CA ARG A 376 6.53 5.59 -15.51
C ARG A 376 7.30 4.32 -15.82
N PHE A 377 6.73 3.16 -15.52
CA PHE A 377 7.31 1.86 -15.87
C PHE A 377 6.55 1.26 -17.05
N SER A 378 7.30 0.91 -18.11
CA SER A 378 6.69 0.47 -19.37
C SER A 378 6.01 -0.88 -19.26
N ALA A 379 4.86 -1.02 -19.91
CA ALA A 379 4.06 -2.25 -19.95
C ALA A 379 4.84 -3.47 -20.47
N ILE A 380 5.89 -3.26 -21.28
CA ILE A 380 6.72 -4.34 -21.82
C ILE A 380 7.39 -5.19 -20.73
N HIS A 381 7.62 -4.62 -19.54
CA HIS A 381 8.33 -5.30 -18.45
C HIS A 381 7.40 -6.15 -17.59
N SER A 382 6.07 -6.04 -17.76
CA SER A 382 5.07 -6.87 -17.07
C SER A 382 5.15 -6.82 -15.53
N TYR A 383 5.52 -5.67 -14.94
CA TYR A 383 5.58 -5.52 -13.49
C TYR A 383 4.18 -5.48 -12.84
N GLY A 384 3.18 -5.02 -13.60
CA GLY A 384 1.80 -4.89 -13.16
C GLY A 384 1.66 -4.10 -11.85
N HIS A 385 0.73 -4.54 -11.02
CA HIS A 385 0.36 -3.84 -9.79
C HIS A 385 1.32 -4.05 -8.60
N LYS A 386 2.20 -5.07 -8.64
CA LYS A 386 2.87 -5.59 -7.41
C LYS A 386 4.38 -5.72 -7.51
N TYR A 387 4.93 -5.70 -8.71
CA TYR A 387 6.32 -6.15 -8.93
C TYR A 387 7.23 -5.04 -9.45
N LEU A 388 6.88 -3.77 -9.24
CA LEU A 388 7.77 -2.64 -9.51
C LEU A 388 9.10 -2.77 -8.75
N CYS A 389 9.09 -3.38 -7.56
CA CYS A 389 10.29 -3.75 -6.80
C CYS A 389 11.32 -4.59 -7.57
N ARG A 390 10.94 -5.23 -8.68
CA ARG A 390 11.82 -6.02 -9.54
C ARG A 390 12.46 -5.20 -10.67
N ALA A 391 12.09 -3.93 -10.81
CA ALA A 391 12.67 -3.07 -11.83
C ALA A 391 14.11 -2.71 -11.47
N PRO A 392 15.09 -2.92 -12.38
CA PRO A 392 16.50 -2.70 -12.09
C PRO A 392 16.85 -1.23 -11.79
N GLU A 393 16.09 -0.28 -12.33
CA GLU A 393 16.26 1.16 -12.12
C GLU A 393 15.69 1.66 -10.79
N LEU A 394 14.71 0.96 -10.21
CA LEU A 394 13.96 1.44 -9.04
C LEU A 394 14.85 1.67 -7.80
N PRO A 395 15.83 0.82 -7.45
CA PRO A 395 16.75 1.09 -6.34
C PRO A 395 17.47 2.44 -6.49
N GLY A 396 17.90 2.78 -7.71
CA GLY A 396 18.56 4.05 -8.01
C GLY A 396 17.63 5.25 -7.83
N LEU A 397 16.39 5.14 -8.33
CA LEU A 397 15.37 6.18 -8.17
C LEU A 397 15.06 6.46 -6.69
N ILE A 398 14.83 5.41 -5.90
CA ILE A 398 14.53 5.55 -4.46
C ILE A 398 15.70 6.21 -3.73
N ARG A 399 16.93 5.76 -4.02
CA ARG A 399 18.14 6.32 -3.41
C ARG A 399 18.28 7.80 -3.73
N GLN A 400 18.16 8.15 -5.01
CA GLN A 400 18.26 9.54 -5.47
C GLN A 400 17.22 10.42 -4.78
N PHE A 401 15.96 9.96 -4.66
CA PHE A 401 14.90 10.70 -3.99
C PHE A 401 15.18 10.88 -2.48
N ALA A 402 15.59 9.81 -1.81
CA ALA A 402 15.90 9.86 -0.38
C ALA A 402 17.10 10.77 -0.08
N GLU A 403 18.15 10.72 -0.90
CA GLU A 403 19.35 11.56 -0.75
C GLU A 403 19.06 13.03 -1.09
N SER A 404 18.32 13.29 -2.18
CA SER A 404 18.01 14.66 -2.63
C SER A 404 17.18 15.43 -1.60
N TYR A 405 16.31 14.74 -0.86
CA TYR A 405 15.36 15.39 0.05
C TYR A 405 15.59 15.06 1.52
N ARG A 406 16.71 14.40 1.84
CA ARG A 406 17.07 13.97 3.21
C ARG A 406 17.00 15.12 4.22
N ASP A 407 17.64 16.23 3.86
CA ASP A 407 17.88 17.39 4.72
C ASP A 407 17.08 18.62 4.28
N ALA A 408 16.19 18.45 3.30
CA ALA A 408 15.36 19.52 2.78
C ALA A 408 14.33 20.00 3.82
N VAL A 409 14.10 21.31 3.84
CA VAL A 409 13.13 21.99 4.70
C VAL A 409 12.19 22.78 3.78
N TYR A 410 10.88 22.56 3.94
CA TYR A 410 9.83 23.11 3.09
C TYR A 410 8.75 23.81 3.91
#